data_AF-A0A351K1N8-F1
#
_entry.id   AF-A0A351K1N8-F1
#
_cell.length_a   1.000
_cell.length_b   1.000
_cell.length_c   1.000
_cell.angle_alpha   90.00
_cell.angle_beta   90.00
_cell.angle_gamma   90.00
#
_symmetry.space_group_name_H-M   'P 1'
#
loop_
_entity.id
_entity.type
_entity.pdbx_description
1 polymer ?
#
loop_
_entity_poly.entity_id
_entity_poly.type
_entity_poly.pdbx_seq_one_letter_code
_entity_poly.pdbx_strand_id
1 'polypeptide(L)'
;MSPAESTTFRSLRHKNVRKYLGGMAISQIGAWVQFTTVAVVVDRLTESTTAIGVLTALQFGPLLVIGAWAGSLSDRVDRHRVVLITQSLMAVQAVLLALAHVAGTLTLGFVYAATLMLGIVSALDNPSRRGFLTELVAPEEISNAMSLNTAAMTGSRIFGPAIAALLISPFGVGWMFVINAVTSVAIIFSIITIDRSLVTEPPRVAKGGQPIREAVRFIARTPLFGSVFIIYTVVSTFGYNHNVALPRIADAAWGNRMWFGWVMTATSLGSLIGSLLTAGRPTVTLRWMTANAFVLGVAGVGLAFSSTGPVALIVAIPLGLGGAGFIASMNSWSQDMCP
;
A
#
# COMPACT_ATOMS: atom_id res chain seq x y z
N MET A 1 -24.15 -17.88 25.22
CA MET A 1 -22.80 -18.01 24.64
C MET A 1 -22.99 -18.28 23.15
N SER A 2 -22.93 -17.24 22.32
CA SER A 2 -23.03 -17.39 20.85
C SER A 2 -21.62 -17.68 20.29
N PRO A 3 -21.53 -18.38 19.15
CA PRO A 3 -20.30 -18.99 18.67
C PRO A 3 -19.25 -17.92 18.34
N ALA A 4 -17.98 -18.30 18.42
CA ALA A 4 -16.81 -17.46 18.17
C ALA A 4 -16.89 -16.75 16.80
N GLU A 5 -17.46 -15.55 16.78
CA GLU A 5 -17.53 -14.70 15.60
C GLU A 5 -16.15 -14.06 15.36
N SER A 6 -15.57 -14.36 14.20
CA SER A 6 -14.28 -13.86 13.71
C SER A 6 -14.05 -12.37 14.03
N THR A 7 -13.12 -12.08 14.95
CA THR A 7 -12.63 -10.73 15.28
C THR A 7 -11.98 -10.03 14.08
N THR A 8 -11.60 -10.78 13.04
CA THR A 8 -10.87 -10.30 11.88
C THR A 8 -11.69 -9.39 10.96
N PHE A 9 -13.01 -9.58 10.86
CA PHE A 9 -13.89 -8.84 9.94
C PHE A 9 -14.86 -7.87 10.62
N ARG A 10 -14.58 -7.50 11.88
CA ARG A 10 -15.52 -6.73 12.72
C ARG A 10 -15.93 -5.39 12.10
N SER A 11 -14.98 -4.66 11.51
CA SER A 11 -15.24 -3.38 10.84
C SER A 11 -16.11 -3.49 9.57
N LEU A 12 -16.15 -4.66 8.91
CA LEU A 12 -17.00 -4.90 7.73
C LEU A 12 -18.50 -5.05 8.07
N ARG A 13 -18.86 -5.06 9.36
CA ARG A 13 -20.27 -5.02 9.80
C ARG A 13 -20.91 -3.68 9.46
N HIS A 14 -20.13 -2.60 9.43
CA HIS A 14 -20.60 -1.29 9.03
C HIS A 14 -20.76 -1.19 7.51
N LYS A 15 -21.98 -0.88 7.04
CA LYS A 15 -22.30 -0.81 5.60
C LYS A 15 -21.39 0.16 4.86
N ASN A 16 -21.06 1.32 5.44
CA ASN A 16 -20.17 2.32 4.85
C ASN A 16 -18.74 1.80 4.70
N VAL A 17 -18.21 1.15 5.74
CA VAL A 17 -16.86 0.57 5.76
C VAL A 17 -16.73 -0.54 4.72
N ARG A 18 -17.72 -1.43 4.63
CA ARG A 18 -17.73 -2.52 3.64
C ARG A 18 -17.76 -2.01 2.20
N LYS A 19 -18.61 -1.01 1.91
CA LYS A 19 -18.67 -0.38 0.59
C LYS A 19 -17.31 0.24 0.22
N TYR A 20 -16.76 1.03 1.14
CA TYR A 20 -15.51 1.75 0.92
C TYR A 20 -14.31 0.81 0.77
N LEU A 21 -14.09 -0.13 1.70
CA LEU A 21 -12.98 -1.08 1.61
C LEU A 21 -13.10 -2.00 0.38
N GLY A 22 -14.32 -2.41 0.02
CA GLY A 22 -14.56 -3.22 -1.19
C GLY A 22 -14.20 -2.45 -2.47
N GLY A 23 -14.71 -1.23 -2.62
CA GLY A 23 -14.37 -0.36 -3.75
C GLY A 23 -12.87 -0.04 -3.80
N MET A 24 -12.27 0.20 -2.63
CA MET A 24 -10.86 0.55 -2.52
C MET A 24 -9.94 -0.62 -2.88
N ALA A 25 -10.27 -1.84 -2.46
CA ALA A 25 -9.50 -3.03 -2.82
C ALA A 25 -9.49 -3.25 -4.35
N ILE A 26 -10.65 -3.11 -4.99
CA ILE A 26 -10.79 -3.27 -6.44
C ILE A 26 -10.01 -2.18 -7.19
N SER A 27 -10.15 -0.92 -6.78
CA SER A 27 -9.46 0.22 -7.41
C SER A 27 -7.94 0.13 -7.23
N GLN A 28 -7.45 -0.34 -6.08
CA GLN A 28 -6.02 -0.50 -5.86
C GLN A 28 -5.42 -1.55 -6.80
N ILE A 29 -6.12 -2.66 -7.07
CA ILE A 29 -5.66 -3.64 -8.06
C ILE A 29 -5.51 -2.97 -9.43
N GLY A 30 -6.54 -2.24 -9.88
CA GLY A 30 -6.51 -1.52 -11.16
C GLY A 30 -5.35 -0.53 -11.26
N ALA A 31 -5.09 0.22 -10.19
CA ALA A 31 -3.98 1.19 -10.16
C ALA A 31 -2.62 0.50 -10.32
N TRP A 32 -2.43 -0.68 -9.71
CA TRP A 32 -1.19 -1.46 -9.86
C TRP A 32 -1.09 -2.12 -11.24
N VAL A 33 -2.21 -2.59 -11.81
CA VAL A 33 -2.26 -3.04 -13.22
C VAL A 33 -1.83 -1.90 -14.15
N GLN A 34 -2.36 -0.69 -13.96
CA GLN A 34 -1.98 0.48 -14.75
C GLN A 34 -0.49 0.80 -14.59
N PHE A 35 0.03 0.82 -13.36
CA PHE A 35 1.44 1.11 -13.13
C PHE A 35 2.38 0.17 -13.92
N THR A 36 2.12 -1.13 -13.84
CA THR A 36 2.89 -2.12 -14.61
C THR A 36 2.71 -1.94 -16.11
N THR A 37 1.50 -1.63 -16.57
CA THR A 37 1.21 -1.37 -17.98
C THR A 37 1.99 -0.16 -18.50
N VAL A 38 2.02 0.94 -17.74
CA VAL A 38 2.78 2.14 -18.11
C VAL A 38 4.27 1.84 -18.18
N ALA A 39 4.81 1.05 -17.24
CA ALA A 39 6.21 0.63 -17.29
C ALA A 39 6.53 -0.17 -18.58
N VAL A 40 5.64 -1.09 -18.99
CA VAL A 40 5.78 -1.83 -20.26
C VAL A 40 5.68 -0.90 -21.48
N VAL A 41 4.80 0.10 -21.45
CA VAL A 41 4.70 1.09 -22.53
C VAL A 41 6.00 1.90 -22.66
N VAL A 42 6.56 2.37 -21.54
CA VAL A 42 7.83 3.10 -21.54
C VAL A 42 8.97 2.22 -22.05
N ASP A 43 9.03 0.96 -21.62
CA ASP A 43 10.01 -0.01 -22.10
C ASP A 43 9.91 -0.19 -23.62
N ARG A 44 8.71 -0.40 -24.17
CA ARG A 44 8.48 -0.50 -25.62
C ARG A 44 8.83 0.78 -26.41
N LEU A 45 8.74 1.95 -25.78
CA LEU A 45 9.05 3.23 -26.42
C LEU A 45 10.54 3.60 -26.38
N THR A 46 11.28 3.08 -25.40
CA THR A 46 12.64 3.59 -25.09
C THR A 46 13.71 2.51 -24.97
N GLU A 47 13.32 1.25 -24.75
CA GLU A 47 14.18 0.11 -24.46
C GLU A 47 15.20 0.41 -23.33
N SER A 48 14.83 1.29 -22.39
CA SER A 48 15.74 1.87 -21.40
C SER A 48 15.24 1.66 -19.97
N THR A 49 16.02 0.92 -19.19
CA THR A 49 15.78 0.77 -17.74
C THR A 49 15.84 2.12 -17.00
N THR A 50 16.66 3.06 -17.48
CA THR A 50 16.74 4.41 -16.92
C THR A 50 15.42 5.16 -17.07
N ALA A 51 14.74 5.00 -18.22
CA ALA A 51 13.45 5.63 -18.47
C ALA A 51 12.35 5.10 -17.52
N ILE A 52 12.40 3.82 -17.15
CA ILE A 52 11.53 3.21 -16.14
C ILE A 52 11.88 3.72 -14.73
N GLY A 53 13.17 3.95 -14.45
CA GLY A 53 13.62 4.59 -13.21
C GLY A 53 13.05 6.00 -13.05
N VAL A 54 13.10 6.81 -14.11
CA VAL A 54 12.49 8.15 -14.14
C VAL A 54 10.98 8.07 -13.96
N LEU A 55 10.30 7.15 -14.65
CA LEU A 55 8.86 6.91 -14.48
C LEU A 55 8.50 6.65 -13.00
N THR A 56 9.27 5.77 -12.35
CA THR A 56 9.07 5.42 -10.94
C THR A 56 9.32 6.62 -10.02
N ALA A 57 10.35 7.42 -10.31
CA ALA A 57 10.63 8.65 -9.58
C ALA A 57 9.51 9.69 -9.74
N LEU A 58 8.92 9.83 -10.93
CA LEU A 58 7.80 10.74 -11.15
C LEU A 58 6.54 10.30 -10.41
N GLN A 59 6.33 8.98 -10.26
CA GLN A 59 5.17 8.46 -9.55
C GLN A 59 5.27 8.62 -8.03
N PHE A 60 6.41 8.28 -7.45
CA PHE A 60 6.58 8.25 -5.98
C PHE A 60 7.32 9.47 -5.42
N GLY A 61 8.09 10.18 -6.24
CA GLY A 61 8.85 11.37 -5.86
C GLY A 61 7.99 12.50 -5.31
N PRO A 62 6.84 12.86 -5.93
CA PRO A 62 5.97 13.89 -5.37
C PRO A 62 5.53 13.56 -3.95
N LEU A 63 5.16 12.31 -3.63
CA LEU A 63 4.79 11.91 -2.28
C LEU A 63 5.91 12.17 -1.26
N LEU A 64 7.18 11.99 -1.64
CA LEU A 64 8.32 12.28 -0.76
C LEU A 64 8.48 13.80 -0.52
N VAL A 65 8.25 14.61 -1.55
CA VAL A 65 8.46 16.07 -1.49
C VAL A 65 7.27 16.80 -0.89
N ILE A 66 6.03 16.37 -1.13
CA ILE A 66 4.83 17.10 -0.68
C ILE A 66 3.99 16.34 0.35
N GLY A 67 4.30 15.08 0.64
CA GLY A 67 3.49 14.22 1.52
C GLY A 67 3.31 14.78 2.94
N ALA A 68 4.34 15.41 3.52
CA ALA A 68 4.24 16.02 4.84
C ALA A 68 3.24 17.19 4.87
N TRP A 69 3.28 18.04 3.84
CA TRP A 69 2.34 19.16 3.69
C TRP A 69 0.93 18.66 3.35
N ALA A 70 0.83 17.64 2.50
CA ALA A 70 -0.43 17.02 2.11
C ALA A 70 -1.19 16.44 3.31
N GLY A 71 -0.50 15.83 4.28
CA GLY A 71 -1.10 15.39 5.54
C GLY A 71 -1.70 16.56 6.32
N SER A 72 -0.92 17.63 6.51
CA SER A 72 -1.38 18.83 7.23
C SER A 72 -2.58 19.53 6.54
N LEU A 73 -2.64 19.47 5.21
CA LEU A 73 -3.77 20.01 4.44
C LEU A 73 -4.99 19.10 4.60
N SER A 74 -4.80 17.79 4.50
CA SER A 74 -5.85 16.78 4.66
C SER A 74 -6.55 16.87 6.01
N ASP A 75 -5.86 17.29 7.07
CA ASP A 75 -6.46 17.44 8.40
C ASP A 75 -7.33 18.69 8.55
N ARG A 76 -7.24 19.64 7.61
CA ARG A 76 -7.94 20.94 7.67
C ARG A 76 -9.15 21.03 6.76
N VAL A 77 -9.33 20.07 5.86
CA VAL A 77 -10.34 20.07 4.81
C VAL A 77 -11.26 18.86 4.95
N ASP A 78 -12.43 18.91 4.30
CA ASP A 78 -13.36 17.77 4.24
C ASP A 78 -12.69 16.62 3.49
N ARG A 79 -12.31 15.56 4.23
CA ARG A 79 -11.59 14.40 3.70
C ARG A 79 -12.41 13.64 2.66
N HIS A 80 -13.73 13.56 2.81
CA HIS A 80 -14.61 12.95 1.80
C HIS A 80 -14.49 13.68 0.47
N ARG A 81 -14.56 15.01 0.49
CA ARG A 81 -14.45 15.82 -0.74
C ARG A 81 -13.09 15.66 -1.40
N VAL A 82 -12.01 15.68 -0.61
CA VAL A 82 -10.66 15.51 -1.17
C VAL A 82 -10.52 14.14 -1.82
N VAL A 83 -10.90 13.06 -1.12
CA VAL A 83 -10.80 11.69 -1.65
C VAL A 83 -11.67 11.53 -2.90
N LEU A 84 -12.87 12.12 -2.94
CA LEU A 84 -13.71 12.06 -4.14
C LEU A 84 -13.05 12.79 -5.33
N ILE A 85 -12.48 13.97 -5.11
CA ILE A 85 -11.80 14.74 -6.15
C ILE A 85 -10.55 14.00 -6.63
N THR A 86 -9.68 13.53 -5.73
CA THR A 86 -8.44 12.84 -6.09
C THR A 86 -8.73 11.56 -6.85
N GLN A 87 -9.67 10.72 -6.38
CA GLN A 87 -10.06 9.50 -7.07
C GLN A 87 -10.67 9.79 -8.46
N SER A 88 -11.44 10.87 -8.60
CA SER A 88 -11.97 11.30 -9.90
C SER A 88 -10.85 11.75 -10.85
N LEU A 89 -9.86 12.49 -10.35
CA LEU A 89 -8.70 12.91 -11.13
C LEU A 89 -7.86 11.72 -11.60
N MET A 90 -7.65 10.72 -10.74
CA MET A 90 -6.98 9.46 -11.11
C MET A 90 -7.78 8.67 -12.16
N ALA A 91 -9.11 8.61 -12.04
CA ALA A 91 -9.96 7.95 -13.01
C ALA A 91 -9.90 8.64 -14.39
N VAL A 92 -9.98 9.98 -14.41
CA VAL A 92 -9.83 10.78 -15.63
C VAL A 92 -8.46 10.54 -16.26
N GLN A 93 -7.40 10.52 -15.45
CA GLN A 93 -6.05 10.23 -15.92
C GLN A 93 -5.93 8.83 -16.57
N ALA A 94 -6.57 7.80 -15.99
CA ALA A 94 -6.62 6.46 -16.56
C ALA A 94 -7.35 6.44 -17.92
N VAL A 95 -8.48 7.15 -18.03
CA VAL A 95 -9.23 7.30 -19.29
C VAL A 95 -8.40 8.04 -20.35
N LEU A 96 -7.68 9.10 -19.97
CA LEU A 96 -6.81 9.84 -20.88
C LEU A 96 -5.68 8.96 -21.43
N LEU A 97 -5.08 8.10 -20.60
CA LEU A 97 -4.09 7.12 -21.07
C LEU A 97 -4.71 6.11 -22.06
N ALA A 98 -5.92 5.61 -21.77
CA ALA A 98 -6.63 4.68 -22.66
C ALA A 98 -6.92 5.33 -24.02
N LEU A 99 -7.44 6.56 -24.02
CA LEU A 99 -7.75 7.30 -25.24
C LEU A 99 -6.49 7.64 -26.04
N ALA A 100 -5.42 8.10 -25.37
CA ALA A 100 -4.14 8.37 -26.03
C ALA A 100 -3.53 7.11 -26.65
N HIS A 101 -3.74 5.94 -26.04
CA HIS A 101 -3.30 4.67 -26.61
C HIS A 101 -4.06 4.33 -27.89
N VAL A 102 -5.40 4.40 -27.85
CA VAL A 102 -6.25 4.08 -29.00
C VAL A 102 -6.02 5.07 -30.15
N ALA A 103 -5.78 6.34 -29.83
CA ALA A 103 -5.44 7.37 -30.82
C ALA A 103 -4.03 7.23 -31.40
N GLY A 104 -3.19 6.34 -30.86
CA GLY A 104 -1.80 6.19 -31.28
C GLY A 104 -0.89 7.38 -30.90
N THR A 105 -1.33 8.25 -29.99
CA THR A 105 -0.63 9.48 -29.59
C THR A 105 0.17 9.32 -28.29
N LEU A 106 0.36 8.10 -27.81
CA LEU A 106 1.16 7.81 -26.62
C LEU A 106 2.64 8.08 -26.90
N THR A 107 3.11 9.23 -26.42
CA THR A 107 4.54 9.59 -26.40
C THR A 107 5.12 9.44 -25.00
N LEU A 108 6.44 9.30 -24.91
CA LEU A 108 7.14 9.24 -23.62
C LEU A 108 6.83 10.48 -22.75
N GLY A 109 6.83 11.67 -23.37
CA GLY A 109 6.52 12.92 -22.66
C GLY A 109 5.10 12.95 -22.09
N PHE A 110 4.11 12.46 -22.84
CA PHE A 110 2.73 12.34 -22.35
C PHE A 110 2.65 11.37 -21.16
N VAL A 111 3.30 10.21 -21.27
CA VAL A 111 3.33 9.21 -20.19
C VAL A 111 3.96 9.80 -18.93
N TYR A 112 5.10 10.48 -19.04
CA TYR A 112 5.75 11.12 -17.90
C TYR A 112 4.91 12.21 -17.26
N ALA A 113 4.28 13.07 -18.06
CA ALA A 113 3.38 14.10 -17.55
C ALA A 113 2.18 13.47 -16.80
N ALA A 114 1.58 12.43 -17.37
CA ALA A 114 0.46 11.72 -16.77
C ALA A 114 0.85 11.02 -15.46
N THR A 115 2.04 10.40 -15.40
CA THR A 115 2.56 9.76 -14.20
C THR A 115 2.94 10.76 -13.11
N LEU A 116 3.52 11.91 -13.49
CA LEU A 116 3.81 12.99 -12.53
C LEU A 116 2.52 13.56 -11.93
N MET A 117 1.51 13.80 -12.77
CA MET A 117 0.19 14.24 -12.31
C MET A 117 -0.42 13.21 -11.35
N LEU A 118 -0.36 11.93 -11.69
CA LEU A 118 -0.79 10.85 -10.81
C LEU A 118 -0.03 10.84 -9.47
N GLY A 119 1.28 11.05 -9.49
CA GLY A 119 2.10 11.14 -8.28
C GLY A 119 1.72 12.31 -7.38
N ILE A 120 1.48 13.50 -7.95
CA ILE A 120 1.01 14.69 -7.21
C ILE A 120 -0.37 14.45 -6.59
N VAL A 121 -1.32 13.92 -7.36
CA VAL A 121 -2.66 13.59 -6.86
C VAL A 121 -2.59 12.53 -5.77
N SER A 122 -1.75 11.50 -5.95
CA SER A 122 -1.54 10.42 -4.97
C SER A 122 -0.94 10.90 -3.66
N ALA A 123 -0.14 11.97 -3.69
CA ALA A 123 0.44 12.57 -2.49
C ALA A 123 -0.63 13.22 -1.61
N LEU A 124 -1.68 13.79 -2.22
CA LEU A 124 -2.85 14.33 -1.52
C LEU A 124 -3.84 13.23 -1.12
N ASP A 125 -4.03 12.24 -1.99
CA ASP A 125 -4.98 11.15 -1.78
C ASP A 125 -4.60 10.28 -0.58
N ASN A 126 -3.34 9.82 -0.49
CA ASN A 126 -2.92 8.87 0.53
C ASN A 126 -3.26 9.27 1.99
N PRO A 127 -2.92 10.49 2.46
CA PRO A 127 -3.28 10.92 3.81
C PRO A 127 -4.80 11.10 3.96
N SER A 128 -5.45 11.71 2.98
CA SER A 128 -6.90 11.98 2.99
C SER A 128 -7.71 10.69 3.06
N ARG A 129 -7.30 9.68 2.30
CA ARG A 129 -7.93 8.37 2.21
C ARG A 129 -7.79 7.55 3.49
N ARG A 130 -6.63 7.66 4.17
CA ARG A 130 -6.42 7.05 5.48
C ARG A 130 -7.25 7.74 6.55
N GLY A 131 -7.25 9.07 6.59
CA GLY A 131 -8.08 9.83 7.53
C GLY A 131 -9.57 9.58 7.31
N PHE A 132 -10.02 9.55 6.06
CA PHE A 132 -11.42 9.25 5.74
C PHE A 132 -11.81 7.83 6.18
N LEU A 133 -10.93 6.83 6.03
CA LEU A 133 -11.20 5.49 6.56
C LEU A 133 -11.40 5.51 8.08
N THR A 134 -10.62 6.30 8.82
CA THR A 134 -10.77 6.41 10.28
C THR A 134 -12.07 7.11 10.70
N GLU A 135 -12.63 7.99 9.86
CA GLU A 135 -13.95 8.63 10.11
C GLU A 135 -15.12 7.66 9.90
N LEU A 136 -14.93 6.60 9.11
CA LEU A 136 -15.98 5.63 8.79
C LEU A 136 -16.15 4.53 9.84
N VAL A 137 -15.24 4.43 10.81
CA VAL A 137 -15.19 3.35 11.80
C VAL A 137 -15.24 3.93 13.21
N ALA A 138 -15.74 3.14 14.16
CA ALA A 138 -15.63 3.50 15.57
C ALA A 138 -14.14 3.48 16.00
N PRO A 139 -13.74 4.30 17.00
CA PRO A 139 -12.35 4.38 17.48
C PRO A 139 -11.74 3.01 17.79
N GLU A 140 -12.53 2.08 18.35
CA GLU A 140 -12.11 0.73 18.74
C GLU A 140 -11.86 -0.20 17.53
N GLU A 141 -12.24 0.22 16.32
CA GLU A 141 -12.14 -0.57 15.09
C GLU A 141 -11.14 0.01 14.08
N ILE A 142 -10.51 1.16 14.39
CA ILE A 142 -9.52 1.82 13.53
C ILE A 142 -8.38 0.87 13.15
N SER A 143 -7.78 0.20 14.13
CA SER A 143 -6.67 -0.73 13.91
C SER A 143 -7.05 -1.89 12.98
N ASN A 144 -8.27 -2.44 13.14
CA ASN A 144 -8.79 -3.51 12.29
C ASN A 144 -8.99 -3.02 10.84
N ALA A 145 -9.64 -1.87 10.65
CA ALA A 145 -9.88 -1.30 9.34
C ALA A 145 -8.58 -0.92 8.61
N MET A 146 -7.61 -0.33 9.33
CA MET A 146 -6.29 -0.01 8.80
C MET A 146 -5.51 -1.26 8.38
N SER A 147 -5.68 -2.36 9.12
CA SER A 147 -5.06 -3.63 8.77
C SER A 147 -5.68 -4.22 7.50
N LEU A 148 -7.02 -4.19 7.36
CA LEU A 148 -7.71 -4.64 6.14
C LEU A 148 -7.31 -3.80 4.92
N ASN A 149 -7.19 -2.48 5.08
CA ASN A 149 -6.69 -1.60 4.03
C ASN A 149 -5.24 -1.97 3.63
N THR A 150 -4.38 -2.24 4.60
CA THR A 150 -3.00 -2.67 4.34
C THR A 150 -2.95 -4.01 3.60
N ALA A 151 -3.81 -4.96 3.99
CA ALA A 151 -3.98 -6.23 3.30
C ALA A 151 -4.42 -6.04 1.84
N ALA A 152 -5.42 -5.17 1.60
CA ALA A 152 -5.89 -4.85 0.26
C ALA A 152 -4.79 -4.19 -0.59
N MET A 153 -4.04 -3.24 -0.03
CA MET A 153 -2.93 -2.58 -0.72
C MET A 153 -1.81 -3.56 -1.07
N THR A 154 -1.41 -4.40 -0.12
CA THR A 154 -0.38 -5.41 -0.33
C THR A 154 -0.84 -6.43 -1.36
N GLY A 155 -2.06 -6.95 -1.25
CA GLY A 155 -2.63 -7.86 -2.25
C GLY A 155 -2.63 -7.25 -3.65
N SER A 156 -3.02 -5.98 -3.77
CA SER A 156 -3.04 -5.26 -5.05
C SER A 156 -1.66 -5.16 -5.69
N ARG A 157 -0.58 -5.00 -4.90
CA ARG A 157 0.81 -4.99 -5.38
C ARG A 157 1.26 -6.34 -5.96
N ILE A 158 0.62 -7.43 -5.54
CA ILE A 158 0.90 -8.78 -6.03
C ILE A 158 0.09 -9.04 -7.29
N PHE A 159 -1.22 -8.89 -7.15
CA PHE A 159 -2.15 -9.28 -8.20
C PHE A 159 -2.10 -8.30 -9.37
N GLY A 160 -1.83 -7.01 -9.14
CA GLY A 160 -1.78 -6.01 -10.19
C GLY A 160 -0.74 -6.32 -11.28
N PRO A 161 0.55 -6.45 -10.94
CA PRO A 161 1.58 -6.81 -11.92
C PRO A 161 1.36 -8.18 -12.56
N ALA A 162 0.85 -9.17 -11.80
CA ALA A 162 0.54 -10.49 -12.32
C ALA A 162 -0.58 -10.45 -13.38
N ILE A 163 -1.67 -9.74 -13.08
CA ILE A 163 -2.79 -9.53 -14.00
C ILE A 163 -2.29 -8.79 -15.25
N ALA A 164 -1.50 -7.72 -15.09
CA ALA A 164 -0.92 -6.98 -16.21
C ALA A 164 -0.06 -7.90 -17.09
N ALA A 165 0.87 -8.67 -16.51
CA ALA A 165 1.74 -9.58 -17.25
C ALA A 165 0.95 -10.65 -18.04
N LEU A 166 -0.11 -11.20 -17.43
CA LEU A 166 -0.95 -12.23 -18.07
C LEU A 166 -1.83 -11.66 -19.18
N LEU A 167 -2.38 -10.46 -19.01
CA LEU A 167 -3.38 -9.91 -19.92
C LEU A 167 -2.80 -8.99 -21.01
N ILE A 168 -1.62 -8.39 -20.81
CA ILE A 168 -0.99 -7.53 -21.81
C ILE A 168 -0.63 -8.29 -23.09
N SER A 169 -0.20 -9.55 -22.98
CA SER A 169 0.18 -10.36 -24.16
C SER A 169 -1.04 -10.67 -25.08
N PRO A 170 -2.15 -11.25 -24.56
CA PRO A 170 -3.31 -11.57 -25.41
C PRO A 170 -4.22 -10.37 -25.74
N PHE A 171 -4.36 -9.39 -24.85
CA PHE A 171 -5.31 -8.28 -25.04
C PHE A 171 -4.62 -6.95 -25.39
N GLY A 172 -3.33 -6.81 -25.11
CA GLY A 172 -2.61 -5.54 -25.30
C GLY A 172 -2.76 -4.57 -24.12
N VAL A 173 -2.03 -3.46 -24.20
CA VAL A 173 -1.92 -2.48 -23.10
C VAL A 173 -3.16 -1.60 -22.95
N GLY A 174 -3.90 -1.33 -24.04
CA GLY A 174 -5.10 -0.50 -24.02
C GLY A 174 -6.18 -0.98 -23.06
N TRP A 175 -6.46 -2.30 -23.06
CA TRP A 175 -7.45 -2.89 -22.17
C TRP A 175 -7.07 -2.77 -20.68
N MET A 176 -5.78 -2.68 -20.36
CA MET A 176 -5.34 -2.53 -18.97
C MET A 176 -5.68 -1.14 -18.42
N PHE A 177 -5.60 -0.10 -19.26
CA PHE A 177 -6.06 1.25 -18.90
C PHE A 177 -7.58 1.29 -18.72
N VAL A 178 -8.33 0.58 -19.57
CA VAL A 178 -9.79 0.45 -19.43
C VAL A 178 -10.17 -0.27 -18.14
N ILE A 179 -9.49 -1.37 -17.80
CA ILE A 179 -9.69 -2.07 -16.53
C ILE A 179 -9.48 -1.10 -15.36
N ASN A 180 -8.39 -0.32 -15.35
CA ASN A 180 -8.18 0.64 -14.28
C ASN A 180 -9.29 1.71 -14.22
N ALA A 181 -9.71 2.25 -15.37
CA ALA A 181 -10.80 3.22 -15.43
C ALA A 181 -12.10 2.65 -14.83
N VAL A 182 -12.47 1.41 -15.18
CA VAL A 182 -13.67 0.73 -14.65
C VAL A 182 -13.54 0.49 -13.15
N THR A 183 -12.40 -0.01 -12.67
CA THR A 183 -12.18 -0.22 -11.23
C THR A 183 -12.19 1.10 -10.43
N SER A 184 -11.79 2.21 -11.05
CA SER A 184 -11.85 3.55 -10.45
C SER A 184 -13.29 4.06 -10.31
N VAL A 185 -14.22 3.64 -11.18
CA VAL A 185 -15.65 3.91 -11.00
C VAL A 185 -16.19 3.20 -9.75
N ALA A 186 -15.72 1.99 -9.45
CA ALA A 186 -16.19 1.24 -8.27
C ALA A 186 -15.93 1.97 -6.95
N ILE A 187 -14.74 2.55 -6.78
CA ILE A 187 -14.38 3.34 -5.60
C ILE A 187 -15.14 4.68 -5.56
N ILE A 188 -15.29 5.38 -6.69
CA ILE A 188 -16.10 6.61 -6.75
C ILE A 188 -17.55 6.33 -6.37
N PHE A 189 -18.14 5.28 -6.93
CA PHE A 189 -19.49 4.82 -6.58
C PHE A 189 -19.61 4.46 -5.09
N SER A 190 -18.59 3.81 -4.53
CA SER A 190 -18.57 3.52 -3.10
C SER A 190 -18.57 4.79 -2.26
N ILE A 191 -17.81 5.82 -2.65
CA ILE A 191 -17.69 7.08 -1.90
C ILE A 191 -18.98 7.91 -1.96
N ILE A 192 -19.63 8.00 -3.13
CA ILE A 192 -20.87 8.78 -3.29
C ILE A 192 -22.08 8.11 -2.60
N THR A 193 -22.05 6.79 -2.43
CA THR A 193 -23.13 6.03 -1.78
C THR A 193 -22.93 5.82 -0.27
N ILE A 194 -21.89 6.43 0.31
CA ILE A 194 -21.69 6.48 1.76
C ILE A 194 -22.75 7.38 2.38
N ASP A 195 -23.44 6.84 3.37
CA ASP A 195 -24.39 7.61 4.17
C ASP A 195 -23.61 8.51 5.14
N ARG A 196 -23.59 9.82 4.86
CA ARG A 196 -22.88 10.82 5.65
C ARG A 196 -23.48 11.02 7.05
N SER A 197 -24.75 10.67 7.27
CA SER A 197 -25.40 10.81 8.57
C SER A 197 -24.85 9.84 9.63
N LEU A 198 -24.16 8.79 9.17
CA LEU A 198 -23.54 7.76 9.99
C LEU A 198 -22.03 7.97 10.16
N VAL A 199 -21.48 9.07 9.66
CA VAL A 199 -20.06 9.40 9.77
C VAL A 199 -19.86 10.28 11.00
N THR A 200 -19.03 9.82 11.93
CA THR A 200 -18.68 10.59 13.11
C THR A 200 -17.74 11.72 12.68
N GLU A 201 -18.21 12.97 12.68
CA GLU A 201 -17.33 14.10 12.38
C GLU A 201 -16.21 14.14 13.45
N PRO A 202 -14.93 14.03 13.06
CA PRO A 202 -13.86 14.18 14.03
C PRO A 202 -13.83 15.64 14.52
N PRO A 203 -13.52 15.87 15.82
CA PRO A 203 -13.33 17.23 16.31
C PRO A 203 -12.24 17.91 15.48
N ARG A 204 -12.57 19.06 14.87
CA ARG A 204 -11.63 19.83 14.06
C ARG A 204 -10.41 20.20 14.90
N VAL A 205 -9.23 19.70 14.51
CA VAL A 205 -7.97 20.02 15.20
C VAL A 205 -7.74 21.54 15.13
N ALA A 206 -7.46 22.17 16.27
CA ALA A 206 -7.27 23.61 16.36
C ALA A 206 -6.16 24.10 15.41
N LYS A 207 -6.40 25.21 14.70
CA LYS A 207 -5.42 25.83 13.80
C LYS A 207 -4.20 26.30 14.61
N GLY A 208 -3.00 25.75 14.32
CA GLY A 208 -1.72 26.34 14.76
C GLY A 208 -0.80 25.51 15.67
N GLY A 209 -1.09 24.24 15.94
CA GLY A 209 -0.19 23.38 16.72
C GLY A 209 1.14 23.07 16.02
N GLN A 210 2.17 22.66 16.78
CA GLN A 210 3.43 22.09 16.27
C GLN A 210 3.44 20.56 16.46
N PRO A 211 2.58 19.80 15.76
CA PRO A 211 2.36 18.36 16.03
C PRO A 211 3.64 17.53 15.87
N ILE A 212 4.53 17.90 14.95
CA ILE A 212 5.82 17.22 14.77
C ILE A 212 6.74 17.44 15.98
N ARG A 213 6.79 18.66 16.53
CA ARG A 213 7.64 18.96 17.70
C ARG A 213 7.11 18.30 18.96
N GLU A 214 5.79 18.20 19.09
CA GLU A 214 5.12 17.52 20.19
C GLU A 214 5.32 16.00 20.12
N ALA A 215 5.21 15.39 18.93
CA ALA A 215 5.50 13.98 18.72
C ALA A 215 6.96 13.63 19.05
N VAL A 216 7.93 14.42 18.56
CA VAL A 216 9.36 14.20 18.86
C VAL A 216 9.64 14.35 20.36
N ARG A 217 9.04 15.36 21.01
CA ARG A 217 9.18 15.57 22.45
C ARG A 217 8.54 14.44 23.27
N PHE A 218 7.41 13.90 22.83
CA PHE A 218 6.73 12.78 23.47
C PHE A 218 7.57 11.50 23.38
N ILE A 219 8.08 11.17 22.19
CA ILE A 219 8.95 10.02 21.97
C ILE A 219 10.23 10.13 22.82
N ALA A 220 10.84 11.32 22.88
CA ALA A 220 12.05 11.56 23.67
C ALA A 220 11.83 11.47 25.20
N ARG A 221 10.60 11.70 25.68
CA ARG A 221 10.26 11.65 27.10
C ARG A 221 9.83 10.27 27.59
N THR A 222 9.46 9.37 26.67
CA THR A 222 8.97 8.02 27.01
C THR A 222 10.02 6.97 26.62
N PRO A 223 10.89 6.52 27.56
CA PRO A 223 12.06 5.68 27.24
C PRO A 223 11.71 4.36 26.53
N LEU A 224 10.55 3.76 26.79
CA LEU A 224 10.07 2.56 26.10
C LEU A 224 9.81 2.80 24.60
N PHE A 225 9.30 3.98 24.24
CA PHE A 225 9.04 4.33 22.84
C PHE A 225 10.33 4.50 22.05
N GLY A 226 11.35 5.12 22.64
CA GLY A 226 12.65 5.30 22.00
C GLY A 226 13.28 3.98 21.54
N SER A 227 13.32 2.98 22.42
CA SER A 227 13.87 1.65 22.10
C SER A 227 13.09 0.94 20.98
N VAL A 228 11.77 1.01 21.02
CA VAL A 228 10.90 0.40 20.00
C VAL A 228 11.08 1.07 18.63
N PHE A 229 11.20 2.40 18.60
CA PHE A 229 11.47 3.16 17.37
C PHE A 229 12.86 2.88 16.79
N ILE A 230 13.88 2.71 17.64
CA ILE A 230 15.23 2.31 17.20
C ILE A 230 15.18 0.92 16.54
N ILE A 231 14.55 -0.06 17.21
CA ILE A 231 14.38 -1.41 16.65
C ILE A 231 13.65 -1.34 15.30
N TYR A 232 12.56 -0.58 15.24
CA TYR A 232 11.80 -0.39 14.00
C TYR A 232 12.64 0.23 12.88
N THR A 233 13.44 1.24 13.20
CA THR A 233 14.31 1.91 12.22
C THR A 233 15.37 0.96 11.69
N VAL A 234 16.05 0.23 12.58
CA VAL A 234 17.09 -0.74 12.19
C VAL A 234 16.48 -1.86 11.33
N VAL A 235 15.39 -2.49 11.79
CA VAL A 235 14.74 -3.58 11.05
C VAL A 235 14.19 -3.10 9.71
N SER A 236 13.60 -1.90 9.64
CA SER A 236 13.06 -1.37 8.38
C SER A 236 14.16 -0.98 7.40
N THR A 237 15.28 -0.45 7.88
CA THR A 237 16.41 -0.03 7.04
C THR A 237 17.12 -1.22 6.41
N PHE A 238 17.39 -2.26 7.20
CA PHE A 238 18.19 -3.41 6.75
C PHE A 238 17.33 -4.57 6.24
N GLY A 239 16.16 -4.79 6.83
CA GLY A 239 15.30 -5.94 6.54
C GLY A 239 14.47 -5.84 5.27
N TYR A 240 14.32 -4.64 4.66
CA TYR A 240 13.45 -4.43 3.49
C TYR A 240 14.19 -4.18 2.17
N ASN A 241 15.46 -4.59 2.06
CA ASN A 241 16.27 -4.40 0.84
C ASN A 241 15.97 -5.43 -0.29
N HIS A 242 14.75 -5.99 -0.30
CA HIS A 242 14.36 -7.08 -1.19
C HIS A 242 14.38 -6.68 -2.67
N ASN A 243 14.00 -5.44 -3.00
CA ASN A 243 13.91 -4.98 -4.38
C ASN A 243 15.27 -4.82 -5.08
N VAL A 244 16.37 -4.75 -4.33
CA VAL A 244 17.73 -4.62 -4.89
C VAL A 244 18.51 -5.93 -4.76
N ALA A 245 18.40 -6.60 -3.61
CA ALA A 245 19.15 -7.84 -3.36
C ALA A 245 18.57 -9.05 -4.11
N LEU A 246 17.24 -9.22 -4.13
CA LEU A 246 16.63 -10.43 -4.69
C LEU A 246 16.77 -10.58 -6.20
N PRO A 247 16.67 -9.52 -7.04
CA PRO A 247 16.93 -9.66 -8.47
C PRO A 247 18.34 -10.19 -8.76
N ARG A 248 19.34 -9.74 -7.97
CA ARG A 248 20.73 -10.17 -8.13
C ARG A 248 20.96 -11.59 -7.63
N ILE A 249 20.32 -11.99 -6.53
CA ILE A 249 20.36 -13.38 -6.05
C ILE A 249 19.65 -14.31 -7.04
N ALA A 250 18.53 -13.90 -7.62
CA ALA A 250 17.82 -14.70 -8.61
C ALA A 250 18.64 -14.96 -9.87
N ASP A 251 19.40 -13.96 -10.31
CA ASP A 251 20.31 -14.08 -11.46
C ASP A 251 21.56 -14.89 -11.11
N ALA A 252 22.21 -14.61 -9.97
CA ALA A 252 23.52 -15.18 -9.62
C ALA A 252 23.45 -16.56 -8.94
N ALA A 253 22.46 -16.80 -8.08
CA ALA A 253 22.34 -18.03 -7.29
C ALA A 253 21.30 -19.00 -7.83
N TRP A 254 20.19 -18.51 -8.39
CA TRP A 254 19.10 -19.37 -8.87
C TRP A 254 19.05 -19.53 -10.39
N GLY A 255 19.95 -18.85 -11.11
CA GLY A 255 20.17 -18.98 -12.55
C GLY A 255 18.99 -18.53 -13.43
N ASN A 256 17.96 -17.90 -12.86
CA ASN A 256 16.79 -17.44 -13.60
C ASN A 256 16.13 -16.26 -12.88
N ARG A 257 16.09 -15.11 -13.56
CA ARG A 257 15.46 -13.87 -13.08
C ARG A 257 13.97 -14.01 -12.79
N MET A 258 13.28 -15.00 -13.36
CA MET A 258 11.87 -15.28 -13.08
C MET A 258 11.64 -15.67 -11.61
N TRP A 259 12.64 -16.26 -10.95
CA TRP A 259 12.54 -16.60 -9.52
C TRP A 259 12.32 -15.38 -8.63
N PHE A 260 12.79 -14.20 -9.03
CA PHE A 260 12.49 -12.96 -8.31
C PHE A 260 10.98 -12.71 -8.21
N GLY A 261 10.26 -12.83 -9.32
CA GLY A 261 8.81 -12.62 -9.35
C GLY A 261 8.06 -13.66 -8.50
N TRP A 262 8.49 -14.92 -8.56
CA TRP A 262 7.92 -16.00 -7.76
C TRP A 262 8.16 -15.81 -6.26
N VAL A 263 9.39 -15.49 -5.87
CA VAL A 263 9.75 -15.21 -4.47
C VAL A 263 8.98 -13.99 -3.95
N MET A 264 8.90 -12.90 -4.71
CA MET A 264 8.12 -11.73 -4.31
C MET A 264 6.62 -12.02 -4.14
N THR A 265 6.07 -12.89 -5.01
CA THR A 265 4.68 -13.36 -4.89
C THR A 265 4.47 -14.14 -3.59
N ALA A 266 5.35 -15.10 -3.30
CA ALA A 266 5.31 -15.88 -2.07
C ALA A 266 5.53 -15.01 -0.81
N THR A 267 6.44 -14.05 -0.86
CA THR A 267 6.65 -13.07 0.22
C THR A 267 5.37 -12.30 0.48
N SER A 268 4.69 -11.88 -0.57
CA SER A 268 3.53 -11.04 -0.37
C SER A 268 2.29 -11.83 0.07
N LEU A 269 2.18 -13.12 -0.29
CA LEU A 269 1.24 -14.06 0.33
C LEU A 269 1.52 -14.21 1.83
N GLY A 270 2.79 -14.38 2.19
CA GLY A 270 3.24 -14.35 3.59
C GLY A 270 2.84 -13.06 4.30
N SER A 271 3.03 -11.91 3.67
CA SER A 271 2.65 -10.60 4.21
C SER A 271 1.15 -10.45 4.42
N LEU A 272 0.33 -10.99 3.52
CA LEU A 272 -1.11 -11.04 3.72
C LEU A 272 -1.47 -11.86 4.97
N ILE A 273 -0.84 -13.04 5.14
CA ILE A 273 -1.04 -13.88 6.33
C ILE A 273 -0.60 -13.14 7.60
N GLY A 274 0.59 -12.56 7.63
CA GLY A 274 1.13 -11.86 8.80
C GLY A 274 0.32 -10.63 9.21
N SER A 275 -0.16 -9.86 8.23
CA SER A 275 -1.05 -8.73 8.49
C SER A 275 -2.41 -9.17 9.02
N LEU A 276 -3.04 -10.19 8.43
CA LEU A 276 -4.33 -10.72 8.90
C LEU A 276 -4.23 -11.36 10.29
N LEU A 277 -3.15 -12.10 10.57
CA LEU A 277 -2.89 -12.67 11.90
C LEU A 277 -2.72 -11.59 12.96
N THR A 278 -2.10 -10.47 12.61
CA THR A 278 -1.95 -9.32 13.52
C THR A 278 -3.27 -8.58 13.69
N ALA A 279 -4.03 -8.39 12.61
CA ALA A 279 -5.34 -7.73 12.61
C ALA A 279 -6.41 -8.48 13.43
N GLY A 280 -6.32 -9.81 13.47
CA GLY A 280 -7.24 -10.66 14.22
C GLY A 280 -6.98 -10.65 15.73
N ARG A 281 -5.86 -10.08 16.19
CA ARG A 281 -5.51 -10.04 17.62
C ARG A 281 -6.23 -8.90 18.34
N PRO A 282 -6.81 -9.18 19.53
CA PRO A 282 -7.50 -8.16 20.32
C PRO A 282 -6.54 -7.12 20.92
N THR A 283 -5.33 -7.52 21.27
CA THR A 283 -4.27 -6.61 21.75
C THR A 283 -2.95 -7.01 21.13
N VAL A 284 -2.28 -6.06 20.49
CA VAL A 284 -0.94 -6.27 19.92
C VAL A 284 0.10 -6.00 21.00
N THR A 285 0.84 -7.04 21.38
CA THR A 285 1.87 -6.92 22.42
C THR A 285 3.26 -6.77 21.80
N LEU A 286 4.19 -6.18 22.56
CA LEU A 286 5.61 -6.13 22.18
C LEU A 286 6.19 -7.52 21.91
N ARG A 287 5.72 -8.56 22.62
CA ARG A 287 6.11 -9.96 22.37
C ARG A 287 5.72 -10.44 20.98
N TRP A 288 4.54 -10.05 20.49
CA TRP A 288 4.11 -10.37 19.13
C TRP A 288 4.95 -9.62 18.09
N MET A 289 5.26 -8.35 18.34
CA MET A 289 6.15 -7.57 17.49
C MET A 289 7.54 -8.21 17.40
N THR A 290 8.15 -8.57 18.54
CA THR A 290 9.48 -9.18 18.56
C THR A 290 9.49 -10.59 17.96
N ALA A 291 8.43 -11.38 18.13
CA ALA A 291 8.29 -12.67 17.46
C ALA A 291 8.27 -12.52 15.93
N ASN A 292 7.52 -11.55 15.40
CA ASN A 292 7.49 -11.27 13.97
C ASN A 292 8.83 -10.75 13.44
N ALA A 293 9.52 -9.88 14.21
CA ALA A 293 10.88 -9.45 13.88
C ALA A 293 11.87 -10.63 13.85
N PHE A 294 11.74 -11.57 14.77
CA PHE A 294 12.56 -12.78 14.80
C PHE A 294 12.29 -13.68 13.60
N VAL A 295 11.02 -13.92 13.27
CA VAL A 295 10.63 -14.68 12.07
C VAL A 295 11.18 -14.02 10.80
N LEU A 296 11.07 -12.70 10.67
CA LEU A 296 11.66 -11.94 9.56
C LEU A 296 13.18 -12.16 9.49
N GLY A 297 13.89 -12.04 10.62
CA GLY A 297 15.34 -12.20 10.67
C GLY A 297 15.79 -13.61 10.29
N VAL A 298 15.18 -14.64 10.88
CA VAL A 298 15.48 -16.05 10.58
C VAL A 298 15.19 -16.39 9.12
N ALA A 299 14.04 -15.94 8.60
CA ALA A 299 13.70 -16.14 7.20
C ALA A 299 14.64 -15.36 6.26
N GLY A 300 15.07 -14.16 6.64
CA GLY A 300 16.07 -13.38 5.90
C GLY A 300 17.42 -14.11 5.78
N VAL A 301 17.90 -14.70 6.88
CA VAL A 301 19.09 -15.55 6.87
C VAL A 301 18.87 -16.79 6.01
N GLY A 302 17.74 -17.48 6.18
CA GLY A 302 17.40 -18.66 5.37
C GLY A 302 17.35 -18.36 3.86
N LEU A 303 16.90 -17.16 3.49
CA LEU A 303 16.85 -16.72 2.11
C LEU A 303 18.25 -16.43 1.56
N ALA A 304 19.12 -15.81 2.37
CA ALA A 304 20.51 -15.56 2.00
C ALA A 304 21.30 -16.86 1.71
N PHE A 305 21.00 -17.94 2.43
CA PHE A 305 21.60 -19.26 2.24
C PHE A 305 20.82 -20.18 1.28
N SER A 306 19.75 -19.68 0.65
CA SER A 306 18.96 -20.50 -0.27
C SER A 306 19.72 -20.76 -1.58
N SER A 307 20.15 -22.00 -1.76
CA SER A 307 20.92 -22.44 -2.94
C SER A 307 20.06 -22.67 -4.19
N THR A 308 18.74 -22.73 -4.05
CA THR A 308 17.81 -22.99 -5.16
C THR A 308 16.54 -22.14 -5.06
N GLY A 309 15.96 -21.81 -6.21
CA GLY A 309 14.71 -21.04 -6.30
C GLY A 309 13.51 -21.64 -5.53
N PRO A 310 13.29 -22.97 -5.54
CA PRO A 310 12.23 -23.60 -4.74
C PRO A 310 12.42 -23.47 -3.23
N VAL A 311 13.66 -23.57 -2.73
CA VAL A 311 13.95 -23.35 -1.32
C VAL A 311 13.69 -21.90 -0.96
N ALA A 312 14.09 -20.96 -1.82
CA ALA A 312 13.81 -19.54 -1.66
C ALA A 312 12.31 -19.25 -1.59
N LEU A 313 11.49 -19.93 -2.40
CA LEU A 313 10.03 -19.82 -2.37
C LEU A 313 9.41 -20.22 -1.02
N ILE A 314 9.87 -21.32 -0.43
CA ILE A 314 9.37 -21.77 0.87
C ILE A 314 9.74 -20.77 1.97
N VAL A 315 10.96 -20.25 1.93
CA VAL A 315 11.46 -19.27 2.92
C VAL A 315 10.85 -17.87 2.71
N ALA A 316 10.40 -17.56 1.50
CA ALA A 316 9.75 -16.28 1.19
C ALA A 316 8.45 -16.07 1.99
N ILE A 317 7.68 -17.12 2.27
CA ILE A 317 6.41 -17.02 3.02
C ILE A 317 6.63 -16.53 4.46
N PRO A 318 7.47 -17.16 5.30
CA PRO A 318 7.75 -16.67 6.65
C PRO A 318 8.42 -15.30 6.64
N LEU A 319 9.26 -14.99 5.64
CA LEU A 319 9.86 -13.66 5.47
C LEU A 319 8.79 -12.57 5.36
N GLY A 320 7.82 -12.79 4.48
CA GLY A 320 6.69 -11.89 4.29
C GLY A 320 5.80 -11.76 5.52
N LEU A 321 5.51 -12.89 6.18
CA LEU A 321 4.70 -12.97 7.39
C LEU A 321 5.32 -12.17 8.52
N GLY A 322 6.59 -12.41 8.83
CA GLY A 322 7.32 -11.69 9.86
C GLY A 322 7.44 -10.21 9.54
N GLY A 323 7.71 -9.85 8.28
CA GLY A 323 7.81 -8.46 7.85
C GLY A 323 6.51 -7.68 8.05
N ALA A 324 5.41 -8.16 7.46
CA ALA A 324 4.13 -7.46 7.56
C ALA A 324 3.56 -7.50 8.98
N GLY A 325 3.73 -8.61 9.69
CA GLY A 325 3.33 -8.73 11.09
C GLY A 325 4.08 -7.75 11.99
N PHE A 326 5.38 -7.54 11.75
CA PHE A 326 6.19 -6.55 12.47
C PHE A 326 5.69 -5.12 12.24
N ILE A 327 5.48 -4.72 10.98
CA ILE A 327 4.98 -3.39 10.63
C ILE A 327 3.56 -3.16 11.19
N ALA A 328 2.66 -4.12 10.98
CA ALA A 328 1.30 -4.04 11.50
C ALA A 328 1.31 -3.92 13.03
N SER A 329 2.19 -4.66 13.71
CA SER A 329 2.30 -4.61 15.16
C SER A 329 2.77 -3.24 15.65
N MET A 330 3.78 -2.65 15.00
CA MET A 330 4.27 -1.32 15.35
C MET A 330 3.18 -0.26 15.16
N ASN A 331 2.44 -0.33 14.05
CA ASN A 331 1.37 0.61 13.77
C ASN A 331 0.25 0.53 14.82
N SER A 332 -0.22 -0.68 15.15
CA SER A 332 -1.26 -0.86 16.17
C SER A 332 -0.77 -0.45 17.56
N TRP A 333 0.43 -0.87 17.97
CA TRP A 333 0.97 -0.54 19.30
C TRP A 333 1.23 0.96 19.49
N SER A 334 1.72 1.65 18.45
CA SER A 334 1.92 3.10 18.50
C SER A 334 0.61 3.88 18.52
N GLN A 335 -0.46 3.37 17.89
CA GLN A 335 -1.78 3.98 17.96
C GLN A 335 -2.42 3.80 19.34
N ASP A 336 -2.26 2.63 19.97
CA ASP A 336 -2.84 2.37 21.30
C ASP A 336 -2.16 3.18 22.42
N MET A 337 -0.88 3.55 22.25
CA MET A 337 -0.09 4.24 23.28
C MET A 337 0.08 5.75 23.06
N CYS A 338 -0.28 6.28 21.90
CA CYS A 338 -0.31 7.72 21.64
C CYS A 338 -1.73 8.25 21.94
N PRO A 339 -1.87 9.24 22.84
CA PRO A 339 -3.17 9.81 23.22
C PRO A 339 -3.83 10.64 22.12
#